data_AF-A0A7R9UAP6-F1
#
_entry.id   AF-A0A7R9UAP6-F1
#
_cell.length_a   1.000
_cell.length_b   1.000
_cell.length_c   1.000
_cell.angle_alpha   90.00
_cell.angle_beta   90.00
_cell.angle_gamma   90.00
#
_symmetry.space_group_name_H-M   'P 1'
#
loop_
_entity.id
_entity.type
_entity.pdbx_description
1 polymer ?
#
loop_
_entity_poly.entity_id
_entity_poly.type
_entity_poly.pdbx_seq_one_letter_code
_entity_poly.pdbx_strand_id
1 'polypeptide(L)'
;LTAALRRFSLHSKMSRSSLLRELQMKQAQEREARYQHAAAVASAGAAAHGAPIPSDLVAAAVSGAPYGQREVKRNELPIHGNPNTYNMNTLLANLIVDSDYFVALREVTTYNETVAEVMKRCTHAEPWAAGTARSPSTFFCLLFKCFTIRLTMNQMKGLINSEDSPYLRCMGFLYLRYTCPPEDLWGWFCDYVDDPEIFAPGADPTARITMGRYVYQLLTDMKYYGTMLPRIPVKQERRIKMELVLKEENKERAQKNRAYKTQFVEGAKIRAIYSDKETAPAWYDAEIVTVHPAEGSEAGGRGRGAAGEPTFTVL
;
A
#
# COMPACT_ATOMS: atom_id res chain seq x y z
N LEU A 1 -14.09 -29.75 -8.82
CA LEU A 1 -13.93 -29.45 -7.38
C LEU A 1 -14.31 -30.61 -6.46
N THR A 2 -15.47 -31.24 -6.64
CA THR A 2 -16.01 -32.28 -5.74
C THR A 2 -15.22 -33.60 -5.75
N ALA A 3 -14.58 -33.94 -6.87
CA ALA A 3 -13.80 -35.17 -7.01
C ALA A 3 -12.37 -35.08 -6.42
N ALA A 4 -11.73 -33.91 -6.47
CA ALA A 4 -10.39 -33.69 -5.92
C ALA A 4 -10.39 -33.66 -4.39
N LEU A 5 -11.43 -33.05 -3.80
CA LEU A 5 -11.62 -33.02 -2.34
C LEU A 5 -11.91 -34.41 -1.75
N ARG A 6 -12.52 -35.33 -2.52
CA ARG A 6 -12.80 -36.71 -2.06
C ARG A 6 -11.56 -37.59 -1.94
N ARG A 7 -10.50 -37.36 -2.73
CA ARG A 7 -9.27 -38.18 -2.66
C ARG A 7 -8.32 -37.78 -1.54
N PHE A 8 -8.36 -36.52 -1.09
CA PHE A 8 -7.48 -36.02 -0.01
C PHE A 8 -8.04 -36.24 1.41
N SER A 9 -9.33 -36.56 1.54
CA SER A 9 -10.02 -36.65 2.82
C SER A 9 -9.67 -37.88 3.67
N LEU A 10 -8.83 -38.80 3.17
CA LEU A 10 -8.62 -40.07 3.88
C LEU A 10 -7.51 -40.05 4.93
N HIS A 11 -6.58 -39.08 4.97
CA HIS A 11 -5.40 -39.16 5.86
C HIS A 11 -4.95 -37.85 6.57
N SER A 12 -5.74 -36.77 6.61
CA SER A 12 -5.31 -35.54 7.30
C SER A 12 -6.41 -34.92 8.16
N LYS A 13 -6.11 -34.72 9.45
CA LYS A 13 -6.94 -33.99 10.44
C LYS A 13 -6.91 -32.47 10.21
N MET A 14 -6.94 -32.01 8.97
CA MET A 14 -6.92 -30.59 8.65
C MET A 14 -8.33 -30.08 8.39
N SER A 15 -8.65 -28.91 8.96
CA SER A 15 -9.90 -28.21 8.71
C SER A 15 -10.04 -27.90 7.21
N ARG A 16 -11.28 -27.89 6.71
CA ARG A 16 -11.62 -27.63 5.31
C ARG A 16 -11.11 -26.26 4.83
N SER A 17 -11.00 -25.28 5.72
CA SER A 17 -10.40 -23.96 5.44
C SER A 17 -8.88 -24.03 5.26
N SER A 18 -8.19 -24.86 6.05
CA SER A 18 -6.73 -25.07 5.95
C SER A 18 -6.36 -25.82 4.67
N LEU A 19 -7.14 -26.84 4.29
CA LEU A 19 -6.98 -27.56 3.03
C LEU A 19 -7.19 -26.65 1.81
N LEU A 20 -8.15 -25.73 1.87
CA LEU A 20 -8.40 -24.78 0.78
C LEU A 20 -7.22 -23.82 0.60
N ARG A 21 -6.67 -23.30 1.72
CA ARG A 21 -5.48 -22.43 1.69
C ARG A 21 -4.25 -23.16 1.16
N GLU A 22 -4.04 -24.41 1.56
CA GLU A 22 -2.92 -25.21 1.07
C GLU A 22 -3.06 -25.54 -0.43
N LEU A 23 -4.28 -25.81 -0.90
CA LEU A 23 -4.56 -26.00 -2.33
C LEU A 23 -4.33 -24.71 -3.13
N GLN A 24 -4.74 -23.57 -2.59
CA GLN A 24 -4.50 -22.25 -3.21
C GLN A 24 -3.00 -21.94 -3.27
N MET A 25 -2.25 -22.24 -2.21
CA MET A 25 -0.79 -22.09 -2.17
C MET A 25 -0.09 -23.01 -3.18
N LYS A 26 -0.45 -24.30 -3.24
CA LYS A 26 0.10 -25.23 -4.23
C LYS A 26 -0.21 -24.81 -5.67
N GLN A 27 -1.43 -24.36 -5.93
CA GLN A 27 -1.81 -23.86 -7.25
C GLN A 27 -1.14 -22.53 -7.61
N ALA A 28 -0.81 -21.69 -6.62
CA ALA A 28 -0.03 -20.47 -6.83
C ALA A 28 1.44 -20.83 -7.15
N GLN A 29 2.04 -21.74 -6.38
CA GLN A 29 3.40 -22.24 -6.58
C GLN A 29 3.58 -22.94 -7.93
N GLU A 30 2.64 -23.79 -8.35
CA GLU A 30 2.68 -24.44 -9.67
C GLU A 30 2.51 -23.44 -10.82
N ARG A 31 1.69 -22.40 -10.65
CA ARG A 31 1.52 -21.34 -11.64
C ARG A 31 2.75 -20.44 -11.73
N GLU A 32 3.39 -20.16 -10.60
CA GLU A 32 4.63 -19.41 -10.52
C GLU A 32 5.80 -20.20 -11.12
N ALA A 33 5.88 -21.51 -10.90
CA ALA A 33 6.86 -22.39 -11.56
C ALA A 33 6.69 -22.41 -13.09
N ARG A 34 5.45 -22.44 -13.59
CA ARG A 34 5.17 -22.34 -15.04
C ARG A 34 5.55 -20.97 -15.61
N TYR A 35 5.34 -19.90 -14.84
CA TYR A 35 5.75 -18.55 -15.22
C TYR A 35 7.28 -18.41 -15.25
N GLN A 36 7.97 -18.95 -14.25
CA GLN A 36 9.44 -18.98 -14.21
C GLN A 36 10.04 -19.79 -15.37
N HIS A 37 9.40 -20.89 -15.75
CA HIS A 37 9.82 -21.66 -16.92
C HIS A 37 9.63 -20.88 -18.23
N ALA A 38 8.49 -20.20 -18.41
CA ALA A 38 8.26 -19.34 -19.57
C ALA A 38 9.24 -18.15 -19.62
N ALA A 39 9.53 -17.53 -18.48
CA ALA A 39 10.49 -16.43 -18.37
C ALA A 39 11.94 -16.88 -18.64
N ALA A 40 12.32 -18.09 -18.22
CA ALA A 40 13.63 -18.67 -18.55
C ALA A 40 13.81 -18.88 -20.06
N VAL A 41 12.75 -19.35 -20.74
CA VAL A 41 12.73 -19.49 -22.21
C VAL A 41 12.81 -18.12 -22.90
N ALA A 42 12.15 -17.09 -22.38
CA ALA A 42 12.25 -15.73 -22.90
C ALA A 42 13.66 -15.13 -22.73
N SER A 43 14.32 -15.36 -21.58
CA SER A 43 15.67 -14.88 -21.31
C SER A 43 16.75 -15.49 -22.23
N ALA A 44 16.52 -16.70 -22.74
CA ALA A 44 17.42 -17.34 -23.70
C ALA A 44 17.37 -16.68 -25.10
N GLY A 45 16.32 -15.91 -25.40
CA GLY A 45 16.15 -15.18 -26.66
C GLY A 45 16.62 -13.71 -26.64
N ALA A 46 16.87 -13.12 -25.46
CA ALA A 46 17.09 -11.68 -25.29
C ALA A 46 18.59 -11.27 -25.25
N ALA A 47 19.41 -11.79 -26.16
CA ALA A 47 20.83 -11.42 -26.26
C ALA A 47 21.10 -10.18 -27.14
N ALA A 48 20.07 -9.45 -27.59
CA ALA A 48 20.27 -8.25 -28.42
C ALA A 48 19.28 -7.14 -28.07
N HIS A 49 19.81 -6.05 -27.50
CA HIS A 49 19.37 -4.64 -27.59
C HIS A 49 19.39 -3.90 -26.25
N GLY A 50 20.54 -3.27 -25.96
CA GLY A 50 20.71 -2.25 -24.93
C GLY A 50 20.61 -0.83 -25.49
N ALA A 51 19.44 -0.43 -25.99
CA ALA A 51 19.16 0.96 -26.34
C ALA A 51 18.02 1.51 -25.45
N PRO A 52 18.13 2.74 -24.91
CA PRO A 52 17.05 3.35 -24.14
C PRO A 52 15.84 3.61 -25.04
N ILE A 53 14.66 3.15 -24.59
CA ILE A 53 13.40 3.26 -25.34
C ILE A 53 12.94 4.74 -25.32
N PRO A 54 12.59 5.34 -26.47
CA PRO A 54 12.00 6.69 -26.54
C PRO A 54 10.69 6.80 -25.74
N SER A 55 10.46 7.95 -25.09
CA SER A 55 9.30 8.26 -24.24
C SER A 55 7.94 7.88 -24.85
N ASP A 56 7.85 7.96 -26.17
CA ASP A 56 6.59 7.82 -26.90
C ASP A 56 6.21 6.34 -27.10
N LEU A 57 7.18 5.43 -27.00
CA LEU A 57 6.97 3.99 -27.09
C LEU A 57 6.40 3.40 -25.79
N VAL A 58 6.72 3.93 -24.61
CA VAL A 58 6.09 3.49 -23.34
C VAL A 58 4.62 3.94 -23.30
N ALA A 59 4.31 5.13 -23.82
CA ALA A 59 2.93 5.60 -23.94
C ALA A 59 2.13 4.84 -25.02
N ALA A 60 2.76 4.53 -26.17
CA ALA A 60 2.12 3.81 -27.28
C ALA A 60 2.00 2.29 -27.03
N ALA A 61 2.98 1.67 -26.36
CA ALA A 61 2.95 0.23 -26.04
C ALA A 61 1.90 -0.14 -24.99
N VAL A 62 1.37 0.84 -24.25
CA VAL A 62 0.40 0.64 -23.15
C VAL A 62 -1.05 0.87 -23.58
N SER A 63 -1.30 1.67 -24.62
CA SER A 63 -2.66 2.09 -24.99
C SER A 63 -3.27 1.33 -26.16
N GLY A 64 -2.48 0.63 -26.98
CA GLY A 64 -2.98 0.01 -28.22
C GLY A 64 -3.61 1.01 -29.21
N ALA A 65 -3.46 2.32 -28.97
CA ALA A 65 -4.04 3.39 -29.76
C ALA A 65 -2.92 4.20 -30.44
N PRO A 66 -3.05 4.51 -31.74
CA PRO A 66 -2.12 5.40 -32.40
C PRO A 66 -2.29 6.79 -31.78
N TYR A 67 -1.21 7.33 -31.20
CA TYR A 67 -1.03 8.76 -30.85
C TYR A 67 -2.33 9.53 -30.53
N GLY A 68 -3.08 9.09 -29.51
CA GLY A 68 -4.31 9.73 -29.06
C GLY A 68 -4.13 10.24 -27.63
N GLN A 69 -4.41 11.52 -27.40
CA GLN A 69 -4.39 12.10 -26.06
C GLN A 69 -5.25 11.26 -25.12
N ARG A 70 -4.63 10.71 -24.06
CA ARG A 70 -5.36 10.01 -23.00
C ARG A 70 -6.41 10.95 -22.40
N GLU A 71 -7.65 10.48 -22.30
CA GLU A 71 -8.69 11.22 -21.59
C GLU A 71 -8.28 11.44 -20.13
N VAL A 72 -8.13 12.70 -19.75
CA VAL A 72 -7.76 13.11 -18.40
C VAL A 72 -8.98 12.93 -17.51
N LYS A 73 -8.87 12.07 -16.49
CA LYS A 73 -9.99 11.78 -15.60
C LYS A 73 -10.14 12.93 -14.62
N ARG A 74 -11.39 13.29 -14.30
CA ARG A 74 -11.66 14.22 -13.19
C ARG A 74 -11.12 13.62 -11.88
N ASN A 75 -10.41 14.43 -11.10
CA ASN A 75 -9.77 14.04 -9.84
C ASN A 75 -8.75 12.90 -9.97
N GLU A 76 -8.09 12.74 -11.12
CA GLU A 76 -6.89 11.90 -11.20
C GLU A 76 -5.77 12.44 -10.29
N LEU A 77 -5.04 11.54 -9.64
CA LEU A 77 -3.90 11.91 -8.80
C LEU A 77 -2.75 12.42 -9.68
N PRO A 78 -1.96 13.42 -9.25
CA PRO A 78 -0.79 13.85 -10.00
C PRO A 78 0.30 12.76 -10.06
N ILE A 79 1.14 12.78 -11.10
CA ILE A 79 2.44 12.10 -11.08
C ILE A 79 3.51 13.15 -10.78
N HIS A 80 4.09 13.10 -9.59
CA HIS A 80 5.27 13.86 -9.23
C HIS A 80 6.53 13.09 -9.65
N GLY A 81 7.53 13.77 -10.23
CA GLY A 81 8.80 13.17 -10.65
C GLY A 81 8.82 12.68 -12.09
N ASN A 82 9.46 11.54 -12.36
CA ASN A 82 9.66 11.02 -13.70
C ASN A 82 8.37 10.39 -14.26
N PRO A 83 7.77 10.92 -15.35
CA PRO A 83 6.51 10.42 -15.89
C PRO A 83 6.64 9.11 -16.68
N ASN A 84 7.85 8.73 -17.09
CA ASN A 84 8.10 7.55 -17.91
C ASN A 84 8.33 6.30 -17.03
N THR A 85 9.13 6.46 -15.97
CA THR A 85 9.45 5.34 -15.05
C THR A 85 8.64 5.39 -13.76
N TYR A 86 7.82 6.44 -13.55
CA TYR A 86 7.07 6.68 -12.31
C TYR A 86 7.96 6.63 -11.06
N ASN A 87 9.20 7.11 -11.20
CA ASN A 87 10.25 7.08 -10.19
C ASN A 87 10.70 5.68 -9.74
N MET A 88 10.31 4.62 -10.46
CA MET A 88 10.85 3.27 -10.25
C MET A 88 12.30 3.18 -10.74
N ASN A 89 13.02 2.19 -10.21
CA ASN A 89 14.34 1.84 -10.73
C ASN A 89 14.26 1.56 -12.25
N THR A 90 15.13 2.19 -13.04
CA THR A 90 15.08 2.12 -14.51
C THR A 90 15.19 0.70 -15.05
N LEU A 91 16.06 -0.13 -14.49
CA LEU A 91 16.19 -1.53 -14.91
C LEU A 91 14.89 -2.29 -14.66
N LEU A 92 14.31 -2.12 -13.47
CA LEU A 92 13.03 -2.75 -13.14
C LEU A 92 11.90 -2.28 -14.05
N ALA A 93 11.81 -0.96 -14.32
CA ALA A 93 10.80 -0.41 -15.22
C ALA A 93 10.90 -1.00 -16.64
N ASN A 94 12.12 -1.09 -17.18
CA ASN A 94 12.35 -1.71 -18.50
C ASN A 94 11.92 -3.18 -18.50
N LEU A 95 12.35 -3.94 -17.48
CA LEU A 95 11.98 -5.35 -17.35
C LEU A 95 10.46 -5.55 -17.20
N ILE A 96 9.75 -4.64 -16.54
CA ILE A 96 8.29 -4.66 -16.47
C ILE A 96 7.69 -4.48 -17.86
N VAL A 97 8.09 -3.41 -18.56
CA VAL A 97 7.54 -3.08 -19.89
C VAL A 97 7.80 -4.20 -20.90
N ASP A 98 8.98 -4.83 -20.83
CA ASP A 98 9.39 -5.93 -21.72
C ASP A 98 8.78 -7.28 -21.33
N SER A 99 8.11 -7.40 -20.17
CA SER A 99 7.56 -8.66 -19.71
C SER A 99 6.29 -9.07 -20.46
N ASP A 100 6.18 -10.35 -20.82
CA ASP A 100 4.97 -10.94 -21.43
C ASP A 100 3.73 -10.71 -20.57
N TYR A 101 3.88 -10.72 -19.25
CA TYR A 101 2.77 -10.47 -18.34
C TYR A 101 2.25 -9.03 -18.47
N PHE A 102 3.13 -8.03 -18.51
CA PHE A 102 2.70 -6.65 -18.69
C PHE A 102 2.10 -6.40 -20.07
N VAL A 103 2.62 -7.05 -21.11
CA VAL A 103 2.02 -7.09 -22.44
C VAL A 103 0.57 -7.62 -22.38
N ALA A 104 0.31 -8.69 -21.64
CA ALA A 104 -1.05 -9.23 -21.46
C ALA A 104 -1.94 -8.28 -20.64
N LEU A 105 -1.37 -7.49 -19.71
CA LEU A 105 -2.10 -6.48 -18.95
C LEU A 105 -2.58 -5.29 -19.81
N ARG A 106 -2.26 -5.22 -21.11
CA ARG A 106 -2.87 -4.22 -22.01
C ARG A 106 -4.39 -4.31 -22.02
N GLU A 107 -4.94 -5.52 -21.99
CA GLU A 107 -6.40 -5.77 -22.04
C GLU A 107 -7.11 -5.36 -20.74
N VAL A 108 -6.39 -5.34 -19.62
CA VAL A 108 -6.89 -4.83 -18.34
C VAL A 108 -6.90 -3.31 -18.42
N THR A 109 -8.04 -2.65 -18.59
CA THR A 109 -8.06 -1.19 -18.85
C THR A 109 -8.68 -0.40 -17.70
N THR A 110 -9.44 -1.07 -16.85
CA THR A 110 -10.17 -0.43 -15.77
C THR A 110 -9.55 -0.66 -14.40
N TYR A 111 -9.91 0.22 -13.46
CA TYR A 111 -9.56 0.07 -12.05
C TYR A 111 -10.07 -1.26 -11.48
N ASN A 112 -11.34 -1.61 -11.74
CA ASN A 112 -11.95 -2.81 -11.18
C ASN A 112 -11.31 -4.10 -11.71
N GLU A 113 -10.94 -4.15 -12.99
CA GLU A 113 -10.22 -5.29 -13.55
C GLU A 113 -8.81 -5.40 -12.94
N THR A 114 -8.14 -4.28 -12.72
CA THR A 114 -6.82 -4.26 -12.05
C THR A 114 -6.93 -4.77 -10.62
N VAL A 115 -7.94 -4.32 -9.87
CA VAL A 115 -8.24 -4.81 -8.51
C VAL A 115 -8.50 -6.32 -8.52
N ALA A 116 -9.31 -6.82 -9.46
CA ALA A 116 -9.58 -8.24 -9.60
C ALA A 116 -8.31 -9.05 -9.89
N GLU A 117 -7.44 -8.55 -10.77
CA GLU A 117 -6.19 -9.24 -11.11
C GLU A 117 -5.19 -9.24 -9.94
N VAL A 118 -5.12 -8.16 -9.14
CA VAL A 118 -4.34 -8.12 -7.90
C VAL A 118 -4.83 -9.19 -6.92
N MET A 119 -6.13 -9.23 -6.63
CA MET A 119 -6.69 -10.23 -5.71
C MET A 119 -6.47 -11.67 -6.18
N LYS A 120 -6.45 -11.87 -7.50
CA LYS A 120 -6.28 -13.19 -8.11
C LYS A 120 -4.84 -13.66 -8.14
N ARG A 121 -3.86 -12.77 -8.33
CA ARG A 121 -2.48 -13.16 -8.65
C ARG A 121 -1.40 -12.69 -7.68
N CYS A 122 -1.63 -11.65 -6.89
CA CYS A 122 -0.61 -11.11 -5.99
C CYS A 122 -0.55 -11.91 -4.69
N THR A 123 0.65 -12.39 -4.37
CA THR A 123 0.96 -13.14 -3.13
C THR A 123 2.01 -12.44 -2.27
N HIS A 124 2.69 -11.42 -2.80
CA HIS A 124 3.65 -10.57 -2.10
C HIS A 124 3.68 -9.18 -2.78
N ALA A 125 4.28 -8.21 -2.11
CA ALA A 125 4.44 -6.83 -2.60
C ALA A 125 5.89 -6.50 -3.00
N GLU A 126 6.77 -7.48 -3.14
CA GLU A 126 8.18 -7.23 -3.55
C GLU A 126 8.34 -6.81 -5.03
N PRO A 127 9.40 -6.06 -5.39
CA PRO A 127 9.72 -5.68 -6.76
C PRO A 127 10.06 -6.84 -7.69
N TRP A 128 10.79 -7.81 -7.16
CA TRP A 128 11.32 -8.95 -7.91
C TRP A 128 10.49 -10.20 -7.61
N ALA A 129 10.35 -11.07 -8.61
CA ALA A 129 9.70 -12.36 -8.41
C ALA A 129 10.54 -13.26 -7.48
N ALA A 130 9.87 -14.11 -6.70
CA ALA A 130 10.54 -14.98 -5.73
C ALA A 130 11.61 -15.85 -6.41
N GLY A 131 12.84 -15.85 -5.88
CA GLY A 131 13.93 -16.69 -6.37
C GLY A 131 14.67 -16.18 -7.62
N THR A 132 14.33 -15.00 -8.16
CA THR A 132 15.05 -14.38 -9.29
C THR A 132 15.25 -12.88 -9.07
N ALA A 133 16.49 -12.40 -9.22
CA ALA A 133 16.81 -10.97 -9.11
C ALA A 133 16.65 -10.21 -10.44
N ARG A 134 16.17 -10.86 -11.50
CA ARG A 134 16.08 -10.26 -12.86
C ARG A 134 14.71 -10.37 -13.50
N SER A 135 13.69 -10.85 -12.78
CA SER A 135 12.33 -10.90 -13.29
C SER A 135 11.43 -10.06 -12.40
N PRO A 136 10.64 -9.14 -12.98
CA PRO A 136 9.72 -8.31 -12.20
C PRO A 136 8.63 -9.20 -11.60
N SER A 137 8.16 -8.84 -10.41
CA SER A 137 7.03 -9.53 -9.81
C SER A 137 5.72 -9.17 -10.50
N THR A 138 4.76 -10.10 -10.44
CA THR A 138 3.37 -9.86 -10.83
C THR A 138 2.80 -8.59 -10.19
N PHE A 139 3.13 -8.36 -8.91
CA PHE A 139 2.66 -7.20 -8.16
C PHE A 139 3.20 -5.90 -8.76
N PHE A 140 4.49 -5.84 -9.07
CA PHE A 140 5.11 -4.63 -9.61
C PHE A 140 4.70 -4.35 -11.07
N CYS A 141 4.40 -5.38 -11.87
CA CYS A 141 3.76 -5.20 -13.17
C CYS A 141 2.36 -4.56 -13.03
N LEU A 142 1.56 -5.02 -12.06
CA LEU A 142 0.24 -4.44 -11.78
C LEU A 142 0.32 -3.03 -11.15
N LEU A 143 1.34 -2.75 -10.34
CA LEU A 143 1.62 -1.41 -9.83
C LEU A 143 1.95 -0.44 -10.97
N PHE A 144 2.82 -0.86 -11.90
CA PHE A 144 3.11 -0.09 -13.09
C PHE A 144 1.85 0.13 -13.91
N LYS A 145 1.01 -0.89 -14.06
CA LYS A 145 -0.28 -0.77 -14.73
C LYS A 145 -1.18 0.28 -14.08
N CYS A 146 -1.27 0.31 -12.74
CA CYS A 146 -2.00 1.34 -12.01
C CYS A 146 -1.54 2.75 -12.40
N PHE A 147 -0.22 2.99 -12.52
CA PHE A 147 0.32 4.29 -12.95
C PHE A 147 -0.19 4.68 -14.33
N THR A 148 -0.18 3.73 -15.27
CA THR A 148 -0.57 4.00 -16.66
C THR A 148 -2.06 4.28 -16.83
N ILE A 149 -2.93 3.64 -16.01
CA ILE A 149 -4.37 3.90 -16.07
C ILE A 149 -4.76 5.14 -15.28
N ARG A 150 -3.85 5.75 -14.49
CA ARG A 150 -4.00 7.01 -13.76
C ARG A 150 -5.20 6.97 -12.81
N LEU A 151 -4.95 6.59 -11.56
CA LEU A 151 -5.99 6.42 -10.56
C LEU A 151 -6.56 7.77 -10.10
N THR A 152 -7.87 7.77 -9.79
CA THR A 152 -8.52 8.92 -9.15
C THR A 152 -8.37 8.90 -7.63
N MET A 153 -8.61 10.06 -7.01
CA MET A 153 -8.70 10.21 -5.55
C MET A 153 -9.58 9.13 -4.90
N ASN A 154 -10.76 8.87 -5.47
CA ASN A 154 -11.69 7.88 -4.94
C ASN A 154 -11.18 6.44 -5.12
N GLN A 155 -10.57 6.14 -6.27
CA GLN A 155 -9.97 4.82 -6.53
C GLN A 155 -8.82 4.56 -5.57
N MET A 156 -7.99 5.57 -5.30
CA MET A 156 -6.90 5.46 -4.34
C MET A 156 -7.40 5.23 -2.93
N LYS A 157 -8.40 5.99 -2.48
CA LYS A 157 -9.08 5.76 -1.20
C LYS A 157 -9.66 4.34 -1.13
N GLY A 158 -10.21 3.83 -2.22
CA GLY A 158 -10.69 2.46 -2.34
C GLY A 158 -9.60 1.41 -2.14
N LEU A 159 -8.38 1.64 -2.66
CA LEU A 159 -7.25 0.73 -2.47
C LEU A 159 -6.76 0.70 -1.02
N ILE A 160 -6.43 1.87 -0.45
CA ILE A 160 -5.79 1.95 0.88
C ILE A 160 -6.72 1.56 2.03
N ASN A 161 -8.05 1.70 1.83
CA ASN A 161 -9.09 1.29 2.77
C ASN A 161 -9.69 -0.10 2.46
N SER A 162 -9.17 -0.83 1.47
CA SER A 162 -9.73 -2.13 1.11
C SER A 162 -9.53 -3.13 2.25
N GLU A 163 -10.62 -3.76 2.70
CA GLU A 163 -10.59 -4.87 3.67
C GLU A 163 -10.48 -6.25 2.97
N ASP A 164 -10.59 -6.29 1.64
CA ASP A 164 -10.63 -7.55 0.88
C ASP A 164 -9.24 -8.20 0.77
N SER A 165 -8.19 -7.38 0.69
CA SER A 165 -6.81 -7.87 0.59
C SER A 165 -5.78 -6.84 1.06
N PRO A 166 -4.81 -7.22 1.91
CA PRO A 166 -3.71 -6.32 2.30
C PRO A 166 -2.84 -5.93 1.10
N TYR A 167 -2.82 -6.73 0.02
CA TYR A 167 -2.06 -6.41 -1.19
C TYR A 167 -2.71 -5.28 -2.01
N LEU A 168 -4.03 -5.09 -1.94
CA LEU A 168 -4.68 -3.90 -2.50
C LEU A 168 -4.26 -2.64 -1.74
N ARG A 169 -4.16 -2.74 -0.41
CA ARG A 169 -3.67 -1.64 0.43
C ARG A 169 -2.21 -1.32 0.11
N CYS A 170 -1.37 -2.34 0.00
CA CYS A 170 0.03 -2.19 -0.43
C CYS A 170 0.13 -1.49 -1.79
N MET A 171 -0.75 -1.85 -2.74
CA MET A 171 -0.80 -1.25 -4.08
C MET A 171 -1.05 0.26 -3.98
N GLY A 172 -2.04 0.67 -3.18
CA GLY A 172 -2.34 2.08 -2.94
C GLY A 172 -1.18 2.82 -2.27
N PHE A 173 -0.61 2.29 -1.20
CA PHE A 173 0.50 2.94 -0.49
C PHE A 173 1.76 3.04 -1.35
N LEU A 174 2.10 1.99 -2.12
CA LEU A 174 3.24 2.07 -3.03
C LEU A 174 2.96 3.05 -4.16
N TYR A 175 1.77 3.07 -4.74
CA TYR A 175 1.42 4.05 -5.77
C TYR A 175 1.68 5.47 -5.25
N LEU A 176 1.13 5.80 -4.07
CA LEU A 176 1.34 7.10 -3.44
C LEU A 176 2.82 7.34 -3.14
N ARG A 177 3.51 6.34 -2.59
CA ARG A 177 4.93 6.47 -2.25
C ARG A 177 5.82 6.75 -3.46
N TYR A 178 5.43 6.26 -4.63
CA TYR A 178 6.16 6.47 -5.87
C TYR A 178 5.82 7.80 -6.57
N THR A 179 4.56 8.24 -6.54
CA THR A 179 4.12 9.34 -7.44
C THR A 179 3.46 10.52 -6.74
N CYS A 180 3.15 10.42 -5.45
CA CYS A 180 2.52 11.52 -4.69
C CYS A 180 3.54 12.63 -4.43
N PRO A 181 3.15 13.92 -4.53
CA PRO A 181 3.96 15.02 -4.04
C PRO A 181 4.39 14.79 -2.58
N PRO A 182 5.68 14.96 -2.23
CA PRO A 182 6.17 14.66 -0.89
C PRO A 182 5.46 15.40 0.26
N GLU A 183 4.93 16.60 -0.02
CA GLU A 183 4.14 17.43 0.90
C GLU A 183 2.79 16.81 1.27
N ASP A 184 2.24 15.93 0.45
CA ASP A 184 0.93 15.32 0.66
C ASP A 184 1.04 13.92 1.28
N LEU A 185 2.23 13.30 1.24
CA LEU A 185 2.45 11.92 1.72
C LEU A 185 1.93 11.71 3.15
N TRP A 186 2.20 12.63 4.07
CA TRP A 186 1.77 12.48 5.45
C TRP A 186 0.24 12.38 5.57
N GLY A 187 -0.50 13.25 4.88
CA GLY A 187 -1.96 13.27 4.94
C GLY A 187 -2.62 12.00 4.39
N TRP A 188 -1.91 11.24 3.56
CA TRP A 188 -2.35 9.94 3.07
C TRP A 188 -2.02 8.77 4.00
N PHE A 189 -0.96 8.89 4.79
CA PHE A 189 -0.39 7.78 5.55
C PHE A 189 -0.71 7.85 7.05
N CYS A 190 -0.99 9.04 7.59
CA CYS A 190 -1.05 9.31 9.03
C CYS A 190 -2.06 8.43 9.79
N ASP A 191 -3.16 8.06 9.16
CA ASP A 191 -4.23 7.26 9.80
C ASP A 191 -3.91 5.76 9.82
N TYR A 192 -2.94 5.33 9.02
CA TYR A 192 -2.64 3.91 8.81
C TYR A 192 -1.37 3.44 9.51
N VAL A 193 -0.51 4.33 10.05
CA VAL A 193 0.75 3.94 10.70
C VAL A 193 0.58 3.09 11.97
N ASP A 194 -0.62 3.07 12.55
CA ASP A 194 -0.99 2.21 13.69
C ASP A 194 -1.96 1.08 13.30
N ASP A 195 -2.15 0.83 11.99
CA ASP A 195 -3.09 -0.18 11.54
C ASP A 195 -2.70 -1.59 12.04
N PRO A 196 -3.59 -2.30 12.76
CA PRO A 196 -3.28 -3.56 13.41
C PRO A 196 -3.35 -4.79 12.50
N GLU A 197 -3.73 -4.66 11.23
CA GLU A 197 -3.83 -5.79 10.30
C GLU A 197 -2.48 -6.48 10.12
N ILE A 198 -2.39 -7.80 10.38
CA ILE A 198 -1.14 -8.55 10.27
C ILE A 198 -1.10 -9.37 8.97
N PHE A 199 -0.09 -9.14 8.15
CA PHE A 199 0.12 -9.84 6.86
C PHE A 199 1.61 -10.05 6.57
N ALA A 200 1.92 -10.80 5.51
CA ALA A 200 3.28 -10.97 5.00
C ALA A 200 3.45 -10.12 3.73
N PRO A 201 4.16 -8.97 3.78
CA PRO A 201 4.40 -8.15 2.60
C PRO A 201 5.41 -8.78 1.64
N GLY A 202 6.36 -9.54 2.14
CA GLY A 202 7.39 -10.21 1.34
C GLY A 202 6.96 -11.57 0.81
N ALA A 203 7.81 -12.17 -0.04
CA ALA A 203 7.67 -13.52 -0.55
C ALA A 203 7.89 -14.58 0.55
N ASP A 204 8.59 -14.23 1.63
CA ASP A 204 8.65 -15.05 2.84
C ASP A 204 7.34 -14.92 3.65
N PRO A 205 6.50 -15.97 3.69
CA PRO A 205 5.20 -15.93 4.38
C PRO A 205 5.34 -15.88 5.91
N THR A 206 6.53 -16.16 6.45
CA THR A 206 6.80 -16.15 7.90
C THR A 206 7.15 -14.76 8.42
N ALA A 207 7.64 -13.88 7.56
CA ALA A 207 7.99 -12.49 7.86
C ALA A 207 6.74 -11.59 7.95
N ARG A 208 5.90 -11.86 8.96
CA ARG A 208 4.65 -11.13 9.18
C ARG A 208 4.87 -9.85 9.96
N ILE A 209 4.28 -8.75 9.50
CA ILE A 209 4.25 -7.44 10.18
C ILE A 209 2.83 -6.87 10.17
N THR A 210 2.60 -5.81 10.93
CA THR A 210 1.36 -5.04 10.84
C THR A 210 1.36 -4.13 9.61
N MET A 211 0.18 -3.81 9.07
CA MET A 211 0.03 -2.80 8.03
C MET A 211 0.58 -1.45 8.50
N GLY A 212 0.37 -1.08 9.76
CA GLY A 212 0.97 0.11 10.33
C GLY A 212 2.49 0.11 10.28
N ARG A 213 3.12 -1.03 10.60
CA ARG A 213 4.58 -1.17 10.48
C ARG A 213 5.04 -1.07 9.02
N TYR A 214 4.29 -1.65 8.09
CA TYR A 214 4.58 -1.56 6.65
C TYR A 214 4.52 -0.11 6.15
N VAL A 215 3.44 0.61 6.47
CA VAL A 215 3.23 2.02 6.12
C VAL A 215 4.32 2.91 6.74
N TYR A 216 4.67 2.66 8.01
CA TYR A 216 5.78 3.34 8.68
C TYR A 216 7.10 3.16 7.91
N GLN A 217 7.45 1.92 7.55
CA GLN A 217 8.68 1.61 6.81
C GLN A 217 8.71 2.31 5.44
N LEU A 218 7.59 2.41 4.74
CA LEU A 218 7.53 3.15 3.47
C LEU A 218 7.88 4.64 3.65
N LEU A 219 7.56 5.24 4.79
CA LEU A 219 7.87 6.65 5.07
C LEU A 219 9.32 6.86 5.54
N THR A 220 9.90 5.89 6.24
CA THR A 220 11.21 6.05 6.89
C THR A 220 12.37 5.44 6.12
N ASP A 221 12.13 4.37 5.37
CA ASP A 221 13.18 3.58 4.76
C ASP A 221 13.48 4.10 3.34
N MET A 222 14.76 4.08 2.98
CA MET A 222 15.20 4.44 1.62
C MET A 222 15.17 3.24 0.66
N LYS A 223 15.21 2.03 1.20
CA LYS A 223 15.25 0.78 0.43
C LYS A 223 13.95 0.02 0.59
N TYR A 224 13.50 -0.62 -0.48
CA TYR A 224 12.34 -1.49 -0.52
C TYR A 224 12.69 -2.76 -1.30
N TYR A 225 12.91 -3.86 -0.59
CA TYR A 225 13.22 -5.19 -1.14
C TYR A 225 14.25 -5.16 -2.29
N GLY A 226 15.42 -4.57 -2.01
CA GLY A 226 16.54 -4.50 -2.96
C GLY A 226 16.46 -3.36 -3.98
N THR A 227 15.39 -2.57 -3.99
CA THR A 227 15.26 -1.34 -4.80
C THR A 227 15.30 -0.09 -3.93
N MET A 228 15.52 1.07 -4.55
CA MET A 228 15.48 2.37 -3.87
C MET A 228 14.12 3.02 -4.06
N LEU A 229 13.51 3.49 -2.97
CA LEU A 229 12.31 4.32 -3.05
C LEU A 229 12.67 5.75 -3.49
N PRO A 230 11.74 6.51 -4.08
CA PRO A 230 11.98 7.90 -4.43
C PRO A 230 12.35 8.71 -3.19
N ARG A 231 13.37 9.56 -3.31
CA ARG A 231 13.88 10.32 -2.18
C ARG A 231 12.86 11.38 -1.75
N ILE A 232 12.47 11.35 -0.47
CA ILE A 232 11.66 12.41 0.14
C ILE A 232 12.61 13.60 0.42
N PRO A 233 12.29 14.83 0.00
CA PRO A 233 13.14 15.98 0.29
C PRO A 233 13.24 16.22 1.81
N VAL A 234 14.40 16.69 2.26
CA VAL A 234 14.78 16.73 3.68
C VAL A 234 13.77 17.49 4.55
N LYS A 235 13.16 18.57 4.04
CA LYS A 235 12.15 19.35 4.77
C LYS A 235 10.93 18.49 5.12
N GLN A 236 10.41 17.76 4.13
CA GLN A 236 9.25 16.88 4.29
C GLN A 236 9.61 15.64 5.12
N GLU A 237 10.80 15.08 4.94
CA GLU A 237 11.30 13.97 5.74
C GLU A 237 11.36 14.33 7.23
N ARG A 238 11.92 15.51 7.57
CA ARG A 238 11.95 16.01 8.96
C ARG A 238 10.54 16.20 9.53
N ARG A 239 9.62 16.76 8.74
CA ARG A 239 8.22 16.92 9.16
C ARG A 239 7.59 15.57 9.46
N ILE A 240 7.70 14.59 8.56
CA ILE A 240 7.14 13.24 8.74
C ILE A 240 7.73 12.57 10.00
N LYS A 241 9.05 12.67 10.22
CA LYS A 241 9.68 12.12 11.43
C LYS A 241 9.14 12.75 12.71
N MET A 242 8.97 14.07 12.73
CA MET A 242 8.38 14.79 13.86
C MET A 242 6.94 14.31 14.12
N GLU A 243 6.12 14.21 13.08
CA GLU A 243 4.74 13.73 13.19
C GLU A 243 4.64 12.29 13.73
N LEU A 244 5.55 11.40 13.30
CA LEU A 244 5.63 10.03 13.82
C LEU A 244 5.97 10.00 15.32
N VAL A 245 6.91 10.85 15.77
CA VAL A 245 7.25 10.98 17.20
C VAL A 245 6.06 11.50 18.00
N LEU A 246 5.41 12.57 17.53
CA LEU A 246 4.23 13.13 18.19
C LEU A 246 3.10 12.11 18.31
N LYS A 247 2.92 11.26 17.29
CA LYS A 247 1.90 10.21 17.30
C LYS A 247 2.19 9.14 18.36
N GLU A 248 3.44 8.70 18.49
CA GLU A 248 3.83 7.74 19.54
C GLU A 248 3.68 8.36 20.93
N GLU A 249 4.12 9.61 21.14
CA GLU A 249 3.92 10.32 22.39
C GLU A 249 2.44 10.50 22.74
N ASN A 250 1.59 10.79 21.74
CA ASN A 250 0.13 10.86 21.90
C ASN A 250 -0.43 9.53 22.41
N LYS A 251 0.03 8.41 21.86
CA LYS A 251 -0.41 7.06 22.24
C LYS A 251 0.03 6.70 23.66
N GLU A 252 1.28 6.97 24.03
CA GLU A 252 1.76 6.76 25.39
C GLU A 252 0.99 7.62 26.40
N ARG A 253 0.70 8.88 26.04
CA ARG A 253 -0.09 9.79 26.88
C ARG A 253 -1.52 9.30 27.04
N ALA A 254 -2.17 8.89 25.95
CA ALA A 254 -3.49 8.28 26.01
C ALA A 254 -3.50 7.07 26.95
N GLN A 255 -2.48 6.19 26.85
CA GLN A 255 -2.36 5.03 27.73
C GLN A 255 -2.19 5.40 29.20
N LYS A 256 -1.35 6.39 29.52
CA LYS A 256 -1.18 6.90 30.89
C LYS A 256 -2.47 7.56 31.41
N ASN A 257 -3.14 8.33 30.56
CA ASN A 257 -4.37 9.05 30.88
C ASN A 257 -5.58 8.12 31.09
N ARG A 258 -5.56 6.89 30.59
CA ARG A 258 -6.63 5.90 30.85
C ARG A 258 -6.88 5.67 32.35
N ALA A 259 -5.84 5.71 33.17
CA ALA A 259 -5.98 5.57 34.63
C ALA A 259 -6.70 6.76 35.29
N TYR A 260 -6.71 7.92 34.62
CA TYR A 260 -7.29 9.17 35.11
C TYR A 260 -8.60 9.53 34.38
N LYS A 261 -9.20 8.59 33.65
CA LYS A 261 -10.36 8.86 32.77
C LYS A 261 -11.52 9.56 33.49
N THR A 262 -11.76 9.25 34.76
CA THR A 262 -12.83 9.84 35.58
C THR A 262 -12.55 11.28 36.03
N GLN A 263 -11.32 11.77 35.88
CA GLN A 263 -10.91 13.12 36.30
C GLN A 263 -11.04 14.15 35.17
N PHE A 264 -11.19 13.71 33.92
CA PHE A 264 -11.40 14.60 32.77
C PHE A 264 -12.87 15.02 32.68
N VAL A 265 -13.26 15.98 33.53
CA VAL A 265 -14.60 16.58 33.60
C VAL A 265 -14.53 18.08 33.26
N GLU A 266 -15.66 18.70 32.95
CA GLU A 266 -15.73 20.16 32.74
C GLU A 266 -15.22 20.92 33.98
N GLY A 267 -14.41 21.95 33.75
CA GLY A 267 -13.70 22.71 34.78
C GLY A 267 -12.38 22.08 35.27
N ALA A 268 -12.01 20.89 34.77
CA ALA A 268 -10.74 20.27 35.14
C ALA A 268 -9.56 21.05 34.52
N LYS A 269 -8.59 21.41 35.37
CA LYS A 269 -7.32 22.01 34.96
C LYS A 269 -6.37 20.92 34.49
N ILE A 270 -5.92 21.03 33.25
CA ILE A 270 -5.04 20.05 32.60
C ILE A 270 -3.89 20.76 31.91
N ARG A 271 -2.97 19.97 31.35
CA ARG A 271 -2.05 20.45 30.32
C ARG A 271 -2.43 19.85 28.98
N ALA A 272 -2.47 20.68 27.95
CA ALA A 272 -2.76 20.29 26.58
C ALA A 272 -1.59 20.64 25.65
N ILE A 273 -1.39 19.85 24.60
CA ILE A 273 -0.46 20.20 23.52
C ILE A 273 -1.27 20.93 22.45
N TYR A 274 -0.76 22.08 22.01
CA TYR A 274 -1.30 22.82 20.87
C TYR A 274 -0.21 23.08 19.84
N SER A 275 -0.57 23.01 18.56
CA SER A 275 0.27 23.35 17.41
C SER A 275 -0.59 23.83 16.26
N ASP A 276 -0.05 24.72 15.44
CA ASP A 276 -0.67 25.18 14.19
C ASP A 276 0.37 25.31 13.08
N LYS A 277 0.01 26.00 11.98
CA LYS A 277 0.90 26.17 10.83
C LYS A 277 2.13 27.05 11.14
N GLU A 278 2.06 27.87 12.18
CA GLU A 278 3.09 28.86 12.55
C GLU A 278 3.81 28.47 13.84
N THR A 279 3.19 27.65 14.68
CA THR A 279 3.64 27.33 16.03
C THR A 279 3.96 25.84 16.18
N ALA A 280 5.19 25.54 16.60
CA ALA A 280 5.59 24.18 16.93
C ALA A 280 4.76 23.63 18.11
N PRO A 281 4.53 22.30 18.18
CA PRO A 281 3.83 21.68 19.30
C PRO A 281 4.46 22.04 20.65
N ALA A 282 3.67 22.69 21.51
CA ALA A 282 4.08 23.09 22.84
C ALA A 282 2.97 22.78 23.85
N TRP A 283 3.35 22.68 25.12
CA TRP A 283 2.42 22.44 26.21
C TRP A 283 1.91 23.74 26.79
N TYR A 284 0.60 23.77 27.02
CA TYR A 284 -0.11 24.89 27.63
C TYR A 284 -0.94 24.38 28.80
N ASP A 285 -1.05 25.21 29.85
CA ASP A 285 -2.08 25.02 30.86
C ASP A 285 -3.43 25.32 30.21
N ALA A 286 -4.42 24.46 30.46
CA ALA A 286 -5.73 24.57 29.85
C ALA A 286 -6.83 24.10 30.80
N GLU A 287 -8.06 24.52 30.55
CA GLU A 287 -9.25 24.08 31.28
C GLU A 287 -10.24 23.38 30.35
N ILE A 288 -10.78 22.23 30.75
CA ILE A 288 -11.79 21.51 29.97
C ILE A 288 -13.11 22.28 30.02
N VAL A 289 -13.57 22.73 28.87
CA VAL A 289 -14.85 23.46 28.73
C VAL A 289 -15.99 22.50 28.41
N THR A 290 -15.72 21.49 27.59
CA THR A 290 -16.74 20.55 27.13
C THR A 290 -16.14 19.17 26.94
N VAL A 291 -16.84 18.16 27.44
CA VAL A 291 -16.49 16.75 27.24
C VAL A 291 -17.38 16.16 26.15
N HIS A 292 -16.79 15.73 25.04
CA HIS A 292 -17.51 15.04 23.97
C HIS A 292 -17.36 13.52 24.18
N PRO A 293 -18.46 12.77 24.27
CA PRO A 293 -18.40 11.32 24.38
C PRO A 293 -17.78 10.71 23.12
N ALA A 294 -17.19 9.54 23.27
CA ALA A 294 -16.65 8.78 22.16
C ALA A 294 -17.75 8.44 21.14
N GLU A 295 -17.58 8.84 19.87
CA GLU A 295 -18.49 8.41 18.80
C GLU A 295 -18.42 6.88 18.63
N GLY A 296 -19.55 6.19 18.79
CA GLY A 296 -19.63 4.73 18.59
C GLY A 296 -20.64 3.94 19.43
N SER A 297 -21.53 4.55 20.22
CA SER A 297 -22.60 3.79 20.93
C SER A 297 -23.93 3.65 20.15
N GLU A 298 -24.04 4.18 18.93
CA GLU A 298 -25.23 3.99 18.09
C GLU A 298 -24.98 3.01 16.94
N ALA A 299 -25.84 1.99 16.87
CA ALA A 299 -25.79 0.90 15.91
C ALA A 299 -26.08 1.40 14.49
N GLY A 300 -25.13 1.24 13.54
CA GLY A 300 -25.47 1.42 12.12
C GLY A 300 -24.35 1.57 11.08
N GLY A 301 -23.08 1.75 11.43
CA GLY A 301 -22.00 1.99 10.45
C GLY A 301 -20.93 0.91 10.44
N ARG A 302 -20.77 0.19 9.32
CA ARG A 302 -19.63 -0.72 9.09
C ARG A 302 -18.37 0.10 8.78
N GLY A 303 -17.69 0.54 9.82
CA GLY A 303 -16.32 1.02 9.77
C GLY A 303 -15.60 0.50 11.00
N ARG A 304 -14.41 -0.09 10.84
CA ARG A 304 -13.54 -0.44 11.97
C ARG A 304 -13.02 0.83 12.65
N GLY A 305 -13.87 1.47 13.45
CA GLY A 305 -13.42 2.33 14.53
C GLY A 305 -13.26 1.46 15.77
N ALA A 306 -12.08 1.44 16.38
CA ALA A 306 -12.01 1.16 17.81
C ALA A 306 -12.99 2.14 18.50
N ALA A 307 -13.72 1.70 19.53
CA ALA A 307 -14.54 2.61 20.33
C ALA A 307 -13.70 3.85 20.65
N GLY A 308 -14.18 5.02 20.20
CA GLY A 308 -13.39 6.25 20.28
C GLY A 308 -12.95 6.53 21.72
N GLU A 309 -11.87 7.29 21.88
CA GLU A 309 -11.64 7.95 23.16
C GLU A 309 -12.48 9.23 23.19
N PRO A 310 -13.02 9.64 24.36
CA PRO A 310 -13.72 10.92 24.46
C PRO A 310 -12.79 12.06 24.04
N THR A 311 -13.33 13.07 23.37
CA THR A 311 -12.59 14.27 22.99
C THR A 311 -13.02 15.45 23.85
N PHE A 312 -12.16 16.45 23.97
CA PHE A 312 -12.35 17.55 24.90
C PHE A 312 -12.13 18.88 24.18
N THR A 313 -13.04 19.83 24.40
CA THR A 313 -12.78 21.25 24.08
C THR A 313 -12.10 21.88 25.28
N VAL A 314 -10.99 22.58 25.05
CA VAL A 314 -10.18 23.22 26.11
C VAL A 314 -9.97 24.71 25.82
N LEU A 315 -9.86 25.52 26.86
CA LEU A 315 -9.49 26.95 26.82
C LEU A 315 -8.13 27.17 27.46
#